data_AF-X1JAY9-F1
#
_entry.id   AF-X1JAY9-F1
#
_cell.length_a   1.000
_cell.length_b   1.000
_cell.length_c   1.000
_cell.angle_alpha   90.00
_cell.angle_beta   90.00
_cell.angle_gamma   90.00
#
_symmetry.space_group_name_H-M   'P 1'
#
loop_
_entity.id
_entity.type
_entity.pdbx_description
1 polymer ?
#
loop_
_entity_poly.entity_id
_entity_poly.type
_entity_poly.pdbx_seq_one_letter_code
_entity_poly.pdbx_strand_id
1 'polypeptide(L)'
;AAQIANELQQKNLYVFMCAEHNGKRFSEQLVEAGVQIGWSVRLVSFGPDVTAAVFAAGFATRAALSFGGIEPGDFRKVLIYNKDRIFAFALPLGYVTDEWYAQALGCVNYGFPIIADTPIPEILPTGVCTYEHVVSNVPHDKIVSKAVEQQPTPTTVGG
;
A
#
# COMPACT_ATOMS: atom_id res chain seq x y z
N ALA A 1 -6.98 -12.87 6.51
CA ALA A 1 -7.50 -11.52 6.25
C ALA A 1 -7.81 -10.72 7.53
N ALA A 2 -8.76 -11.15 8.38
CA ALA A 2 -9.21 -10.37 9.54
C ALA A 2 -8.09 -9.96 10.51
N GLN A 3 -7.15 -10.86 10.83
CA GLN A 3 -6.02 -10.53 11.70
C GLN A 3 -5.13 -9.43 11.13
N ILE A 4 -4.79 -9.51 9.83
CA ILE A 4 -4.01 -8.48 9.12
C ILE A 4 -4.76 -7.12 9.17
N ALA A 5 -6.05 -7.11 8.86
CA ALA A 5 -6.86 -5.89 8.88
C ALA A 5 -6.92 -5.27 10.28
N ASN A 6 -7.13 -6.09 11.31
CA ASN A 6 -7.15 -5.64 12.71
C ASN A 6 -5.80 -5.06 13.14
N GLU A 7 -4.67 -5.68 12.77
CA GLU A 7 -3.34 -5.16 13.10
C GLU A 7 -3.08 -3.82 12.39
N LEU A 8 -3.47 -3.70 11.11
CA LEU A 8 -3.39 -2.42 10.36
C LEU A 8 -4.23 -1.32 11.04
N GLN A 9 -5.45 -1.64 11.49
CA GLN A 9 -6.30 -0.69 12.21
C GLN A 9 -5.73 -0.30 13.58
N GLN A 10 -5.16 -1.25 14.34
CA GLN A 10 -4.52 -0.97 15.62
C GLN A 10 -3.32 -0.03 15.48
N LYS A 11 -2.63 -0.08 14.32
CA LYS A 11 -1.57 0.87 13.95
C LYS A 11 -2.10 2.16 13.34
N ASN A 12 -3.41 2.40 13.39
CA ASN A 12 -4.11 3.60 12.91
C ASN A 12 -3.94 3.88 11.40
N LEU A 13 -3.68 2.84 10.60
CA LEU A 13 -3.45 2.97 9.16
C LEU A 13 -4.76 3.08 8.39
N TYR A 14 -4.70 3.78 7.26
CA TYR A 14 -5.79 3.81 6.28
C TYR A 14 -5.57 2.67 5.27
N VAL A 15 -6.53 1.76 5.14
CA VAL A 15 -6.41 0.57 4.30
C VAL A 15 -7.32 0.69 3.09
N PHE A 16 -6.72 0.56 1.91
CA PHE A 16 -7.42 0.49 0.63
C PHE A 16 -7.30 -0.92 0.06
N MET A 17 -8.44 -1.54 -0.25
CA MET A 17 -8.54 -2.92 -0.71
C MET A 17 -9.10 -2.95 -2.13
N CYS A 18 -8.48 -3.73 -3.00
CA CYS A 18 -8.94 -3.96 -4.37
C CYS A 18 -8.52 -5.36 -4.82
N ALA A 19 -8.89 -5.70 -6.06
CA ALA A 19 -8.58 -6.95 -6.73
C ALA A 19 -9.33 -8.19 -6.19
N GLU A 20 -9.47 -9.20 -7.05
CA GLU A 20 -10.00 -10.52 -6.70
C GLU A 20 -9.19 -11.64 -7.35
N HIS A 21 -9.12 -12.78 -6.68
CA HIS A 21 -8.59 -14.01 -7.27
C HIS A 21 -9.57 -15.15 -7.03
N ASN A 22 -10.01 -15.82 -8.11
CA ASN A 22 -10.99 -16.91 -8.07
C ASN A 22 -12.26 -16.56 -7.26
N GLY A 23 -12.80 -15.36 -7.48
CA GLY A 23 -14.00 -14.88 -6.77
C GLY A 23 -13.80 -14.64 -5.28
N LYS A 24 -12.56 -14.58 -4.79
CA LYS A 24 -12.24 -14.21 -3.40
C LYS A 24 -11.55 -12.87 -3.36
N ARG A 25 -12.09 -11.98 -2.53
CA ARG A 25 -11.59 -10.62 -2.29
C ARG A 25 -11.19 -10.46 -0.83
N PHE A 26 -10.20 -9.64 -0.56
CA PHE A 26 -9.80 -9.37 0.83
C PHE A 26 -10.95 -8.73 1.62
N SER A 27 -11.68 -7.79 1.03
CA SER A 27 -12.84 -7.13 1.66
C SER A 27 -14.00 -8.09 1.97
N GLU A 28 -14.29 -9.05 1.08
CA GLU A 28 -15.31 -10.07 1.33
C GLU A 28 -14.90 -11.03 2.46
N GLN A 29 -13.62 -11.42 2.52
CA GLN A 29 -13.11 -12.22 3.64
C GLN A 29 -13.25 -11.50 4.98
N LEU A 30 -13.19 -10.15 5.00
CA LEU A 30 -13.44 -9.36 6.20
C LEU A 30 -14.93 -9.37 6.59
N VAL A 31 -15.81 -9.17 5.62
CA VAL A 31 -17.26 -9.18 5.85
C VAL A 31 -17.73 -10.57 6.30
N GLU A 32 -17.24 -11.65 5.68
CA GLU A 32 -17.49 -13.05 6.07
C GLU A 32 -17.04 -13.31 7.53
N ALA A 33 -15.97 -12.65 7.99
CA ALA A 33 -15.46 -12.74 9.35
C ALA A 33 -16.14 -11.77 10.35
N GLY A 34 -17.19 -11.05 9.93
CA GLY A 34 -17.91 -10.09 10.77
C GLY A 34 -17.17 -8.77 11.04
N VAL A 35 -16.12 -8.46 10.26
CA VAL A 35 -15.37 -7.21 10.37
C VAL A 35 -16.10 -6.11 9.58
N GLN A 36 -16.38 -4.99 10.23
CA GLN A 36 -16.95 -3.82 9.58
C GLN A 36 -15.95 -3.21 8.59
N ILE A 37 -16.42 -2.85 7.40
CA ILE A 37 -15.65 -2.14 6.38
C ILE A 37 -16.30 -0.80 6.02
N GLY A 38 -15.52 0.13 5.51
CA GLY A 38 -15.95 1.45 5.05
C GLY A 38 -15.03 2.58 5.50
N TRP A 39 -15.34 3.80 5.05
CA TRP A 39 -14.57 5.01 5.32
C TRP A 39 -14.49 5.36 6.82
N SER A 40 -15.56 5.10 7.58
CA SER A 40 -15.63 5.40 9.03
C SER A 40 -14.64 4.58 9.85
N VAL A 41 -14.32 3.36 9.40
CA VAL A 41 -13.40 2.43 10.07
C VAL A 41 -12.07 2.28 9.30
N ARG A 42 -11.85 3.12 8.27
CA ARG A 42 -10.62 3.17 7.46
C ARG A 42 -10.24 1.87 6.75
N LEU A 43 -11.24 1.02 6.46
CA LEU A 43 -11.09 -0.20 5.66
C LEU A 43 -11.93 -0.04 4.39
N VAL A 44 -11.36 0.61 3.37
CA VAL A 44 -12.12 1.00 2.16
C VAL A 44 -11.88 -0.01 1.04
N SER A 45 -12.97 -0.52 0.46
CA SER A 45 -12.93 -1.40 -0.71
C SER A 45 -13.21 -0.60 -1.98
N PHE A 46 -12.30 -0.64 -2.95
CA PHE A 46 -12.47 0.03 -4.25
C PHE A 46 -13.06 -0.87 -5.34
N GLY A 47 -13.06 -2.19 -5.16
CA GLY A 47 -13.73 -3.12 -6.06
C GLY A 47 -12.88 -4.35 -6.43
N PRO A 48 -13.45 -5.25 -7.26
CA PRO A 48 -12.78 -6.49 -7.67
C PRO A 48 -11.65 -6.33 -8.67
N ASP A 49 -11.63 -5.21 -9.38
CA ASP A 49 -10.66 -5.01 -10.44
C ASP A 49 -9.33 -4.56 -9.83
N VAL A 50 -8.24 -5.17 -10.27
CA VAL A 50 -6.89 -4.78 -9.83
C VAL A 50 -6.56 -3.35 -10.26
N THR A 51 -7.10 -2.89 -11.39
CA THR A 51 -6.92 -1.51 -11.85
C THR A 51 -7.49 -0.48 -10.88
N ALA A 52 -8.41 -0.87 -10.00
CA ALA A 52 -8.93 -0.01 -8.93
C ALA A 52 -7.85 0.40 -7.90
N ALA A 53 -6.68 -0.24 -7.89
CA ALA A 53 -5.50 0.21 -7.14
C ALA A 53 -5.13 1.68 -7.45
N VAL A 54 -5.41 2.14 -8.69
CA VAL A 54 -5.18 3.53 -9.10
C VAL A 54 -5.91 4.55 -8.22
N PHE A 55 -7.03 4.18 -7.59
CA PHE A 55 -7.75 5.09 -6.70
C PHE A 55 -6.98 5.38 -5.41
N ALA A 56 -6.20 4.42 -4.91
CA ALA A 56 -5.29 4.63 -3.77
C ALA A 56 -4.13 5.55 -4.15
N ALA A 57 -3.49 5.32 -5.31
CA ALA A 57 -2.45 6.20 -5.83
C ALA A 57 -2.96 7.63 -6.11
N GLY A 58 -4.18 7.74 -6.65
CA GLY A 58 -4.86 9.02 -6.85
C GLY A 58 -5.19 9.74 -5.55
N PHE A 59 -5.48 9.01 -4.47
CA PHE A 59 -5.65 9.58 -3.13
C PHE A 59 -4.34 10.22 -2.63
N ALA A 60 -3.23 9.50 -2.75
CA ALA A 60 -1.89 9.99 -2.41
C ALA A 60 -1.49 11.22 -3.24
N THR A 61 -1.73 11.19 -4.56
CA THR A 61 -1.55 12.35 -5.45
C THR A 61 -2.38 13.55 -4.99
N ARG A 62 -3.66 13.36 -4.67
CA ARG A 62 -4.51 14.47 -4.19
C ARG A 62 -4.03 15.04 -2.86
N ALA A 63 -3.47 14.23 -1.96
CA ALA A 63 -2.85 14.75 -0.75
C ALA A 63 -1.70 15.72 -1.05
N ALA A 64 -0.85 15.40 -2.02
CA ALA A 64 0.23 16.27 -2.47
C ALA A 64 -0.27 17.59 -3.08
N LEU A 65 -1.32 17.54 -3.90
CA LEU A 65 -1.91 18.74 -4.49
C LEU A 65 -2.61 19.61 -3.43
N SER A 66 -3.42 19.01 -2.57
CA SER A 66 -4.24 19.73 -1.58
C SER A 66 -3.45 20.25 -0.38
N PHE A 67 -2.49 19.48 0.13
CA PHE A 67 -1.76 19.82 1.35
C PHE A 67 -0.30 20.21 1.09
N GLY A 68 0.27 19.79 -0.03
CA GLY A 68 1.61 20.21 -0.46
C GLY A 68 1.62 21.50 -1.28
N GLY A 69 0.45 21.98 -1.74
CA GLY A 69 0.35 23.18 -2.58
C GLY A 69 1.07 23.01 -3.92
N ILE A 70 1.16 21.77 -4.41
CA ILE A 70 1.84 21.46 -5.67
C ILE A 70 0.88 21.68 -6.83
N GLU A 71 1.34 22.39 -7.85
CA GLU A 71 0.56 22.68 -9.05
C GLU A 71 0.28 21.41 -9.87
N PRO A 72 -0.93 21.28 -10.47
CA PRO A 72 -1.22 20.22 -11.41
C PRO A 72 -0.20 20.19 -12.57
N GLY A 73 0.32 19.00 -12.89
CA GLY A 73 1.32 18.79 -13.93
C GLY A 73 2.77 18.74 -13.42
N ASP A 74 3.07 19.21 -12.21
CA ASP A 74 4.39 19.04 -11.59
C ASP A 74 4.53 17.65 -10.94
N PHE A 75 4.59 16.62 -11.78
CA PHE A 75 4.62 15.22 -11.33
C PHE A 75 5.83 14.94 -10.43
N ARG A 76 6.97 15.58 -10.70
CA ARG A 76 8.20 15.37 -9.93
C ARG A 76 8.01 15.80 -8.47
N LYS A 77 7.43 16.99 -8.24
CA LYS A 77 7.13 17.44 -6.86
C LYS A 77 6.09 16.56 -6.19
N VAL A 78 5.08 16.07 -6.93
CA VAL A 78 4.09 15.12 -6.39
C VAL A 78 4.77 13.85 -5.88
N LEU A 79 5.67 13.25 -6.66
CA LEU A 79 6.37 12.02 -6.25
C LEU A 79 7.30 12.26 -5.05
N ILE A 80 8.04 13.38 -5.03
CA ILE A 80 8.89 13.75 -3.89
C ILE A 80 8.04 13.97 -2.62
N TYR A 81 6.93 14.70 -2.73
CA TYR A 81 6.04 14.92 -1.59
C TYR A 81 5.52 13.58 -1.04
N ASN A 82 5.08 12.68 -1.90
CA ASN A 82 4.59 11.37 -1.47
C ASN A 82 5.69 10.55 -0.78
N LYS A 83 6.88 10.50 -1.37
CA LYS A 83 8.05 9.83 -0.77
C LYS A 83 8.37 10.36 0.62
N ASP A 84 8.27 11.68 0.85
CA ASP A 84 8.75 12.32 2.08
C ASP A 84 7.66 12.57 3.13
N ARG A 85 6.37 12.54 2.75
CA ARG A 85 5.26 12.94 3.62
C ARG A 85 4.14 11.92 3.75
N ILE A 86 4.07 10.94 2.84
CA ILE A 86 3.04 9.90 2.87
C ILE A 86 3.69 8.57 3.21
N PHE A 87 3.40 8.07 4.41
CA PHE A 87 3.92 6.80 4.90
C PHE A 87 2.96 5.68 4.51
N ALA A 88 3.19 5.11 3.33
CA ALA A 88 2.34 4.07 2.74
C ALA A 88 3.19 2.92 2.19
N PHE A 89 2.54 1.77 2.01
CA PHE A 89 3.09 0.55 1.44
C PHE A 89 1.99 -0.24 0.75
N ALA A 90 2.37 -1.15 -0.15
CA ALA A 90 1.44 -2.06 -0.83
C ALA A 90 1.60 -3.50 -0.31
N LEU A 91 0.46 -4.19 -0.16
CA LEU A 91 0.38 -5.59 0.26
C LEU A 91 -0.32 -6.43 -0.82
N PRO A 92 0.37 -6.86 -1.89
CA PRO A 92 -0.18 -7.87 -2.79
C PRO A 92 -0.22 -9.22 -2.05
N LEU A 93 -1.42 -9.68 -1.72
CA LEU A 93 -1.65 -10.88 -0.90
C LEU A 93 -2.20 -12.04 -1.73
N GLY A 94 -1.67 -13.24 -1.53
CA GLY A 94 -2.07 -14.45 -2.24
C GLY A 94 -1.45 -14.56 -3.62
N TYR A 95 -2.19 -15.12 -4.58
CA TYR A 95 -1.68 -15.31 -5.94
C TYR A 95 -1.56 -13.97 -6.68
N VAL A 96 -0.33 -13.56 -6.98
CA VAL A 96 -0.01 -12.30 -7.67
C VAL A 96 0.23 -12.60 -9.14
N THR A 97 -0.66 -12.12 -10.02
CA THR A 97 -0.44 -12.16 -11.47
C THR A 97 0.56 -11.09 -11.90
N ASP A 98 1.05 -11.18 -13.14
CA ASP A 98 1.90 -10.13 -13.73
C ASP A 98 1.22 -8.75 -13.70
N GLU A 99 -0.10 -8.69 -13.89
CA GLU A 99 -0.88 -7.45 -13.80
C GLU A 99 -0.93 -6.92 -12.37
N TRP A 100 -1.16 -7.77 -11.37
CA TRP A 100 -1.11 -7.37 -9.96
C TRP A 100 0.27 -6.87 -9.57
N TYR A 101 1.31 -7.56 -10.04
CA TYR A 101 2.69 -7.16 -9.79
C TYR A 101 3.00 -5.80 -10.44
N ALA A 102 2.56 -5.57 -11.68
CA ALA A 102 2.73 -4.29 -12.36
C ALA A 102 1.99 -3.14 -11.64
N GLN A 103 0.75 -3.37 -11.19
CA GLN A 103 -0.02 -2.38 -10.44
C GLN A 103 0.64 -2.07 -9.08
N ALA A 104 1.12 -3.09 -8.36
CA ALA A 104 1.86 -2.93 -7.11
C ALA A 104 3.15 -2.13 -7.35
N LEU A 105 3.94 -2.48 -8.37
CA LEU A 105 5.17 -1.76 -8.75
C LEU A 105 4.94 -0.27 -9.05
N GLY A 106 3.73 0.10 -9.50
CA GLY A 106 3.34 1.50 -9.63
C GLY A 106 3.51 2.29 -8.33
N CYS A 107 3.30 1.66 -7.17
CA CYS A 107 3.47 2.27 -5.85
C CYS A 107 4.94 2.60 -5.52
N VAL A 108 5.89 1.83 -6.06
CA VAL A 108 7.32 2.10 -5.84
C VAL A 108 7.70 3.47 -6.38
N ASN A 109 7.11 3.93 -7.50
CA ASN A 109 7.39 5.27 -8.03
C ASN A 109 7.03 6.40 -7.04
N TYR A 110 6.09 6.16 -6.14
CA TYR A 110 5.70 7.10 -5.08
C TYR A 110 6.56 6.96 -3.82
N GLY A 111 7.54 6.05 -3.81
CA GLY A 111 8.39 5.72 -2.67
C GLY A 111 7.77 4.69 -1.72
N PHE A 112 6.65 4.05 -2.09
CA PHE A 112 5.94 3.10 -1.24
C PHE A 112 6.44 1.67 -1.51
N PRO A 113 7.01 0.97 -0.51
CA PRO A 113 7.52 -0.38 -0.70
C PRO A 113 6.39 -1.39 -0.85
N ILE A 114 6.72 -2.55 -1.41
CA ILE A 114 5.82 -3.68 -1.63
C ILE A 114 6.26 -4.84 -0.74
N ILE A 115 5.31 -5.38 0.02
CA ILE A 115 5.54 -6.53 0.89
C ILE A 115 4.52 -7.60 0.56
N ALA A 116 5.00 -8.73 0.03
CA ALA A 116 4.16 -9.84 -0.40
C ALA A 116 4.31 -11.07 0.49
N ASP A 117 3.23 -11.83 0.61
CA ASP A 117 3.21 -13.12 1.31
C ASP A 117 3.65 -14.30 0.43
N THR A 118 3.66 -14.11 -0.90
CA THR A 118 4.01 -15.13 -1.89
C THR A 118 5.35 -14.86 -2.57
N PRO A 119 5.96 -15.88 -3.23
CA PRO A 119 7.24 -15.75 -3.90
C PRO A 119 7.12 -14.98 -5.23
N ILE A 120 7.06 -13.65 -5.14
CA ILE A 120 7.15 -12.75 -6.31
C ILE A 120 8.60 -12.27 -6.52
N PRO A 121 8.97 -11.83 -7.74
CA PRO A 121 10.30 -11.27 -8.00
C PRO A 121 10.62 -10.12 -7.04
N GLU A 122 11.79 -10.15 -6.41
CA GLU A 122 12.22 -9.12 -5.47
C GLU A 122 12.98 -7.98 -6.17
N ILE A 123 12.93 -6.80 -5.56
CA ILE A 123 13.70 -5.61 -5.94
C ILE A 123 14.32 -5.07 -4.66
N LEU A 124 15.48 -5.63 -4.32
CA LEU A 124 16.24 -5.29 -3.13
C LEU A 124 17.08 -4.00 -3.21
N PRO A 125 17.43 -3.44 -4.40
CA PRO A 125 18.12 -2.16 -4.45
C PRO A 125 17.33 -1.02 -3.78
N THR A 126 18.04 -0.10 -3.13
CA THR A 126 17.45 1.09 -2.48
C THR A 126 17.52 2.33 -3.39
N GLY A 127 16.78 3.38 -3.07
CA GLY A 127 16.88 4.69 -3.73
C GLY A 127 15.53 5.37 -3.96
N VAL A 128 14.57 4.63 -4.50
CA VAL A 128 13.18 5.10 -4.63
C VAL A 128 12.42 4.92 -3.31
N CYS A 129 12.33 3.69 -2.80
CA CYS A 129 11.93 3.44 -1.41
C CYS A 129 13.11 3.65 -0.45
N THR A 130 12.79 3.78 0.85
CA THR A 130 13.78 3.96 1.93
C THR A 130 14.72 2.75 2.04
N TYR A 131 14.16 1.54 1.93
CA TYR A 131 14.86 0.26 2.01
C TYR A 131 14.61 -0.53 0.71
N GLU A 132 14.34 -1.82 0.80
CA GLU A 132 13.98 -2.67 -0.32
C GLU A 132 12.66 -2.21 -0.97
N HIS A 133 12.57 -2.25 -2.30
CA HIS A 133 11.36 -1.83 -3.02
C HIS A 133 10.31 -2.95 -3.04
N VAL A 134 10.75 -4.21 -3.18
CA VAL A 134 9.90 -5.39 -3.14
C VAL A 134 10.54 -6.46 -2.26
N VAL A 135 9.83 -6.84 -1.20
CA VAL A 135 10.16 -7.96 -0.31
C VAL A 135 9.10 -9.03 -0.45
N SER A 136 9.49 -10.29 -0.67
CA SER A 136 8.56 -11.40 -0.90
C SER A 136 8.63 -12.48 0.18
N ASN A 137 7.74 -13.48 0.12
CA ASN A 137 7.67 -14.60 1.06
C ASN A 137 7.55 -14.21 2.55
N VAL A 138 6.89 -13.11 2.87
CA VAL A 138 6.71 -12.67 4.25
C VAL A 138 5.52 -13.38 4.91
N PRO A 139 5.71 -14.13 6.01
CA PRO A 139 4.63 -14.81 6.71
C PRO A 139 3.51 -13.85 7.17
N HIS A 140 2.26 -14.29 7.11
CA HIS A 140 1.07 -13.46 7.46
C HIS A 140 1.11 -12.89 8.88
N ASP A 141 1.72 -13.60 9.84
CA ASP A 141 1.88 -13.17 11.23
C ASP A 141 2.93 -12.06 11.41
N LYS A 142 3.76 -11.82 10.38
CA LYS A 142 4.83 -10.82 10.39
C LYS A 142 4.65 -9.72 9.35
N ILE A 143 3.73 -9.91 8.40
CA ILE A 143 3.64 -9.08 7.20
C ILE A 143 3.36 -7.60 7.49
N VAL A 144 2.46 -7.31 8.44
CA VAL A 144 2.12 -5.94 8.82
C VAL A 144 3.28 -5.28 9.55
N SER A 145 3.92 -5.99 10.47
CA SER A 145 5.10 -5.49 11.18
C SER A 145 6.28 -5.23 10.22
N LYS A 146 6.53 -6.12 9.26
CA LYS A 146 7.55 -5.91 8.23
C LYS A 146 7.22 -4.73 7.31
N ALA A 147 5.97 -4.58 6.90
CA ALA A 147 5.55 -3.46 6.05
C ALA A 147 5.71 -2.11 6.75
N VAL A 148 5.42 -2.05 8.05
CA VAL A 148 5.57 -0.86 8.89
C VAL A 148 7.04 -0.52 9.18
N GLU A 149 7.92 -1.52 9.22
CA GLU A 149 9.38 -1.31 9.29
C GLU A 149 9.93 -0.73 7.98
N GLN A 150 9.40 -1.19 6.86
CA GLN A 150 9.87 -0.86 5.51
C GLN A 150 9.34 0.48 4.99
N GLN A 151 8.20 0.95 5.51
CA GLN A 151 7.65 2.25 5.14
C GLN A 151 8.62 3.39 5.51
N PRO A 152 8.61 4.53 4.78
CA PRO A 152 9.40 5.68 5.16
C PRO A 152 9.03 6.14 6.58
N THR A 153 10.01 6.58 7.36
CA THR A 153 9.77 7.21 8.66
C THR A 153 10.00 8.71 8.54
N PRO A 154 9.34 9.55 9.35
CA PRO A 154 9.70 10.95 9.42
C PRO A 154 11.18 11.02 9.79
N THR A 155 12.02 11.46 8.87
CA THR A 155 13.40 11.82 9.21
C THR A 155 13.30 12.83 10.35
N THR A 156 13.82 12.49 11.53
CA THR A 156 14.26 13.52 12.46
C THR A 156 15.21 14.37 11.65
N VAL A 157 14.81 15.60 11.35
CA VAL A 157 15.68 16.55 10.68
C VAL A 157 16.87 16.69 11.62
N GLY A 158 17.97 16.01 11.30
CA GLY A 158 19.23 16.23 11.98
C GLY A 158 19.54 17.71 11.84
N GLY A 159 19.79 18.37 12.98
CA GLY A 159 20.13 19.78 13.04
C GLY A 159 21.40 20.14 12.30
#